data_AF-A0A9Q0WT62-F1
#
_entry.id   AF-A0A9Q0WT62-F1
#
_cell.length_a   1.000
_cell.length_b   1.000
_cell.length_c   1.000
_cell.angle_alpha   90.00
_cell.angle_beta   90.00
_cell.angle_gamma   90.00
#
_symmetry.space_group_name_H-M   'P 1'
#
loop_
_entity.id
_entity.type
_entity.pdbx_description
1 polymer ?
#
loop_
_entity_poly.entity_id
_entity_poly.type
_entity_poly.pdbx_seq_one_letter_code
_entity_poly.pdbx_strand_id
1 'polypeptide(L)'
;MALRSRPLTPSHSFLRRNVHKYTTAIHVSPHPHCLFPHPPVLLRFRRPVSFPPHIPRSSLTPATAPLLQDAGATAAVLAGAYSLVLTFDTLNHRNLIQQSLSRKLVHILSGLLFAACWPIFSTSTQARYFASVVPLVNCLRLIVHGFSLVTDEGLIKSVTREGNPQELLRGPLYYVLILIFCALAFWRESPTGVISLAMMCGGDGVADIIGRRFGSMKLPYNQHKSWAGSISMFICGFLISIGMLYYYSALGYFQLDWTWAFQRVALVALVATVVESLPITEIVDDNITVPLVSMVVSMLSFGY
;
A
#
# COMPACT_ATOMS: atom_id res chain seq x y z
N MET A 1 -4.73 -69.18 17.61
CA MET A 1 -4.25 -69.61 18.94
C MET A 1 -4.67 -68.52 19.92
N ALA A 2 -5.69 -68.80 20.73
CA ALA A 2 -6.30 -67.90 21.71
C ALA A 2 -5.41 -67.79 22.96
N LEU A 3 -5.43 -66.68 23.72
CA LEU A 3 -5.97 -66.50 25.09
C LEU A 3 -5.11 -65.39 25.76
N ARG A 4 -5.53 -64.47 26.65
CA ARG A 4 -6.80 -64.11 27.31
C ARG A 4 -6.60 -62.81 28.14
N SER A 5 -7.68 -62.04 28.31
CA SER A 5 -8.16 -61.30 29.52
C SER A 5 -7.35 -60.18 30.24
N ARG A 6 -7.79 -58.91 30.05
CA ARG A 6 -8.45 -57.91 30.98
C ARG A 6 -8.37 -58.10 32.53
N PRO A 7 -8.79 -57.11 33.39
CA PRO A 7 -8.89 -55.62 33.32
C PRO A 7 -8.45 -54.92 34.66
N LEU A 8 -8.64 -53.59 34.83
CA LEU A 8 -9.23 -52.90 36.02
C LEU A 8 -9.02 -51.36 36.01
N THR A 9 -10.13 -50.62 35.95
CA THR A 9 -10.32 -49.26 36.54
C THR A 9 -10.93 -49.42 37.94
N PRO A 10 -10.78 -48.49 38.92
CA PRO A 10 -11.75 -47.38 39.01
C PRO A 10 -11.31 -46.07 39.74
N SER A 11 -12.12 -45.03 39.54
CA SER A 11 -12.56 -44.02 40.54
C SER A 11 -11.57 -42.98 41.09
N HIS A 12 -11.84 -41.70 40.78
CA HIS A 12 -11.80 -40.65 41.82
C HIS A 12 -13.04 -39.75 41.72
N SER A 13 -13.78 -39.75 42.84
CA SER A 13 -15.01 -39.05 43.14
C SER A 13 -14.77 -37.61 43.59
N PHE A 14 -15.67 -36.72 43.16
CA PHE A 14 -16.40 -35.74 43.97
C PHE A 14 -16.02 -35.62 45.47
N LEU A 15 -15.62 -34.42 45.92
CA LEU A 15 -16.36 -33.55 46.87
C LEU A 15 -15.47 -32.54 47.61
N ARG A 16 -16.06 -31.36 47.84
CA ARG A 16 -15.85 -30.41 48.96
C ARG A 16 -14.55 -29.60 48.96
N ARG A 17 -14.47 -28.38 49.50
CA ARG A 17 -15.40 -27.30 49.96
C ARG A 17 -14.44 -26.21 50.49
N ASN A 18 -14.78 -24.93 50.32
CA ASN A 18 -14.68 -23.81 51.30
C ASN A 18 -14.59 -22.50 50.50
N VAL A 19 -15.64 -21.68 50.40
CA VAL A 19 -16.36 -20.88 51.41
C VAL A 19 -15.46 -19.89 52.14
N HIS A 20 -15.58 -18.61 51.78
CA HIS A 20 -15.64 -17.42 52.66
C HIS A 20 -16.45 -16.36 51.90
N LYS A 21 -17.75 -16.19 52.19
CA LYS A 21 -18.35 -15.33 53.23
C LYS A 21 -18.13 -13.84 52.99
N TYR A 22 -19.15 -13.17 52.44
CA TYR A 22 -19.59 -11.85 52.89
C TYR A 22 -21.12 -11.87 53.00
N THR A 23 -21.59 -11.68 54.24
CA THR A 23 -22.98 -11.73 54.68
C THR A 23 -23.44 -10.28 54.91
N THR A 24 -24.48 -9.89 54.17
CA THR A 24 -25.73 -9.23 54.59
C THR A 24 -25.73 -8.02 55.53
N ALA A 25 -26.41 -6.95 55.12
CA ALA A 25 -27.51 -6.36 55.91
C ALA A 25 -28.45 -5.49 55.04
N ILE A 26 -29.75 -5.69 55.27
CA ILE A 26 -30.92 -5.04 54.64
C ILE A 26 -31.51 -4.05 55.65
N HIS A 27 -32.03 -2.89 55.23
CA HIS A 27 -33.19 -2.26 55.89
C HIS A 27 -34.02 -1.34 54.98
N VAL A 28 -35.31 -1.28 55.27
CA VAL A 28 -36.46 -0.78 54.48
C VAL A 28 -36.97 0.61 54.99
N SER A 29 -37.56 1.39 54.04
CA SER A 29 -38.41 2.66 53.98
C SER A 29 -39.26 3.15 55.20
N PRO A 30 -40.10 4.27 55.17
CA PRO A 30 -40.43 5.37 54.20
C PRO A 30 -40.64 6.85 54.78
N HIS A 31 -41.11 7.82 53.93
CA HIS A 31 -41.48 9.31 53.98
C HIS A 31 -42.26 9.93 55.20
N PRO A 32 -42.78 11.22 55.29
CA PRO A 32 -42.93 12.43 54.37
C PRO A 32 -42.84 13.90 54.98
N HIS A 33 -43.17 14.95 54.16
CA HIS A 33 -43.74 16.33 54.43
C HIS A 33 -42.88 17.61 54.14
N CYS A 34 -43.21 18.40 53.09
CA CYS A 34 -43.90 19.75 53.04
C CYS A 34 -43.01 20.96 53.46
N LEU A 35 -42.84 22.09 52.74
CA LEU A 35 -43.81 23.10 52.25
C LEU A 35 -43.09 24.17 51.36
N PHE A 36 -43.77 24.73 50.34
CA PHE A 36 -43.43 25.96 49.56
C PHE A 36 -44.10 27.20 50.21
N PRO A 37 -43.69 28.49 49.98
CA PRO A 37 -44.09 29.26 48.77
C PRO A 37 -43.19 30.46 48.26
N HIS A 38 -43.11 30.57 46.92
CA HIS A 38 -43.23 31.73 45.98
C HIS A 38 -42.50 33.13 46.09
N PRO A 39 -42.34 33.87 44.94
CA PRO A 39 -41.22 34.76 44.59
C PRO A 39 -41.59 36.26 44.46
N PRO A 40 -40.70 37.13 43.92
CA PRO A 40 -41.19 38.22 43.08
C PRO A 40 -40.44 38.46 41.73
N VAL A 41 -41.27 38.60 40.70
CA VAL A 41 -41.33 39.67 39.67
C VAL A 41 -40.11 39.95 38.75
N LEU A 42 -40.35 39.62 37.48
CA LEU A 42 -39.62 39.98 36.26
C LEU A 42 -39.70 41.48 35.91
N LEU A 43 -38.56 42.07 35.53
CA LEU A 43 -38.46 43.14 34.54
C LEU A 43 -37.23 42.88 33.65
N ARG A 44 -37.41 42.07 32.61
CA ARG A 44 -36.35 41.74 31.65
C ARG A 44 -36.42 42.71 30.48
N PHE A 45 -35.55 43.73 30.51
CA PHE A 45 -35.35 44.66 29.40
C PHE A 45 -34.83 43.88 28.18
N ARG A 46 -35.64 43.79 27.12
CA ARG A 46 -35.30 43.08 25.88
C ARG A 46 -34.43 44.00 25.02
N ARG A 47 -33.10 43.81 25.05
CA ARG A 47 -32.21 44.40 24.02
C ARG A 47 -32.41 43.65 22.70
N PRO A 48 -32.60 44.32 21.56
CA PRO A 48 -32.53 43.66 20.27
C PRO A 48 -31.06 43.27 20.02
N VAL A 49 -30.79 41.98 20.00
CA VAL A 49 -29.52 41.45 19.50
C VAL A 49 -29.61 41.50 17.98
N SER A 50 -28.89 42.45 17.38
CA SER A 50 -28.64 42.49 15.95
C SER A 50 -27.72 41.32 15.58
N PHE A 51 -28.28 40.31 14.90
CA PHE A 51 -27.48 39.26 14.28
C PHE A 51 -26.68 39.87 13.12
N PRO A 52 -25.36 39.62 13.02
CA PRO A 52 -24.60 40.02 11.84
C PRO A 52 -25.12 39.25 10.62
N PRO A 53 -25.00 39.81 9.40
CA PRO A 53 -25.44 39.13 8.19
C PRO A 53 -24.64 37.83 8.04
N HIS A 54 -25.37 36.72 7.85
CA HIS A 54 -24.77 35.45 7.47
C HIS A 54 -23.98 35.64 6.18
N ILE A 55 -22.65 35.65 6.27
CA ILE A 55 -21.79 35.44 5.12
C ILE A 55 -22.13 34.02 4.63
N PRO A 56 -22.62 33.81 3.40
CA PRO A 56 -22.84 32.48 2.89
C PRO A 56 -21.46 31.84 2.74
N ARG A 57 -21.05 31.03 3.73
CA ARG A 57 -20.05 30.00 3.50
C ARG A 57 -20.62 29.15 2.39
N SER A 58 -19.93 29.12 1.25
CA SER A 58 -20.18 28.19 0.16
C SER A 58 -20.06 26.77 0.73
N SER A 59 -21.17 26.25 1.26
CA SER A 59 -21.28 24.85 1.61
C SER A 59 -21.27 24.10 0.30
N LEU A 60 -20.09 23.63 -0.12
CA LEU A 60 -20.01 22.58 -1.12
C LEU A 60 -21.01 21.49 -0.70
N THR A 61 -21.90 21.15 -1.62
CA THR A 61 -22.83 20.04 -1.43
C THR A 61 -22.05 18.79 -0.99
N PRO A 62 -22.58 17.93 -0.11
CA PRO A 62 -21.88 16.74 0.37
C PRO A 62 -21.41 15.80 -0.75
N ALA A 63 -22.01 15.89 -1.94
CA ALA A 63 -21.58 15.16 -3.14
C ALA A 63 -20.30 15.71 -3.83
N THR A 64 -19.99 17.01 -3.69
CA THR A 64 -18.85 17.65 -4.37
C THR A 64 -17.58 17.67 -3.52
N ALA A 65 -17.71 17.54 -2.19
CA ALA A 65 -16.58 17.44 -1.27
C ALA A 65 -15.59 16.28 -1.58
N PRO A 66 -16.03 15.02 -1.80
CA PRO A 66 -15.11 13.93 -2.11
C PRO A 66 -14.44 14.11 -3.48
N LEU A 67 -15.16 14.65 -4.48
CA LEU A 67 -14.61 14.91 -5.81
C LEU A 67 -13.51 15.98 -5.77
N LEU A 68 -13.72 17.06 -5.01
CA LEU A 68 -12.71 18.11 -4.84
C LEU A 68 -11.47 17.58 -4.09
N GLN A 69 -11.68 16.76 -3.07
CA GLN A 69 -10.58 16.09 -2.37
C GLN A 69 -9.79 15.18 -3.33
N ASP A 70 -10.46 14.34 -4.12
CA ASP A 70 -9.82 13.41 -5.05
C ASP A 70 -9.08 14.14 -6.17
N ALA A 71 -9.65 15.23 -6.69
CA ALA A 71 -8.97 16.10 -7.65
C ALA A 71 -7.74 16.77 -7.04
N GLY A 72 -7.85 17.29 -5.81
CA GLY A 72 -6.73 17.87 -5.07
C GLY A 72 -5.63 16.85 -4.77
N ALA A 73 -5.99 15.64 -4.35
CA ALA A 73 -5.07 14.53 -4.13
C ALA A 73 -4.36 14.13 -5.42
N THR A 74 -5.09 14.00 -6.53
CA THR A 74 -4.51 13.72 -7.86
C THR A 74 -3.47 14.78 -8.24
N ALA A 75 -3.81 16.06 -8.09
CA ALA A 75 -2.89 17.17 -8.38
C ALA A 75 -1.65 17.14 -7.48
N ALA A 76 -1.81 16.87 -6.18
CA ALA A 76 -0.71 16.77 -5.23
C ALA A 76 0.23 15.60 -5.54
N VAL A 77 -0.32 14.41 -5.84
CA VAL A 77 0.46 13.22 -6.18
C VAL A 77 1.18 13.41 -7.52
N LEU A 78 0.53 14.01 -8.52
CA LEU A 78 1.18 14.39 -9.77
C LEU A 78 2.35 15.35 -9.53
N ALA A 79 2.11 16.44 -8.79
CA ALA A 79 3.16 17.41 -8.47
C ALA A 79 4.34 16.77 -7.73
N GLY A 80 4.06 15.87 -6.78
CA GLY A 80 5.08 15.09 -6.08
C GLY A 80 5.87 14.18 -7.02
N ALA A 81 5.20 13.47 -7.94
CA ALA A 81 5.85 12.62 -8.92
C ALA A 81 6.76 13.42 -9.86
N TYR A 82 6.30 14.56 -10.40
CA TYR A 82 7.13 15.44 -11.23
C TYR A 82 8.32 16.02 -10.44
N SER A 83 8.10 16.43 -9.20
CA SER A 83 9.18 16.95 -8.33
C SER A 83 10.24 15.89 -8.04
N LEU A 84 9.83 14.64 -7.83
CA LEU A 84 10.75 13.51 -7.65
C LEU A 84 11.61 13.29 -8.91
N VAL A 85 10.98 13.23 -10.09
CA VAL A 85 11.68 13.07 -11.37
C VAL A 85 12.67 14.21 -11.59
N LEU A 86 12.23 15.47 -11.38
CA LEU A 86 13.07 16.66 -11.55
C LEU A 86 14.27 16.65 -10.58
N THR A 87 14.07 16.19 -9.35
CA THR A 87 15.14 16.10 -8.35
C THR A 87 16.22 15.12 -8.82
N PHE A 88 15.84 13.91 -9.22
CA PHE A 88 16.78 12.90 -9.69
C PHE A 88 17.42 13.24 -11.04
N ASP A 89 16.71 13.93 -11.91
CA ASP A 89 17.25 14.47 -13.15
C ASP A 89 18.31 15.55 -12.86
N THR A 90 18.04 16.45 -11.91
CA THR A 90 19.01 17.46 -11.45
C THR A 90 20.25 16.82 -10.84
N LEU A 91 20.08 15.75 -10.03
CA LEU A 91 21.21 15.00 -9.45
C LEU A 91 22.06 14.31 -10.53
N ASN A 92 21.41 13.76 -11.56
CA ASN A 92 22.07 13.15 -12.71
C ASN A 92 22.82 14.21 -13.54
N HIS A 93 22.20 15.35 -13.85
CA HIS A 93 22.81 16.47 -14.57
C HIS A 93 24.02 17.07 -13.84
N ARG A 94 24.02 17.05 -12.50
CA ARG A 94 25.18 17.44 -11.67
C ARG A 94 26.26 16.36 -11.57
N ASN A 95 26.12 15.24 -12.29
CA ASN A 95 27.01 14.08 -12.26
C ASN A 95 27.18 13.46 -10.85
N LEU A 96 26.19 13.63 -9.97
CA LEU A 96 26.22 13.05 -8.62
C LEU A 96 25.77 11.58 -8.60
N ILE A 97 24.91 11.20 -9.56
CA ILE A 97 24.34 9.86 -9.68
C ILE A 97 24.42 9.45 -11.15
N GLN A 98 24.82 8.20 -11.42
CA GLN A 98 24.81 7.64 -12.78
C GLN A 98 23.37 7.52 -13.30
N GLN A 99 23.17 7.81 -14.59
CA GLN A 99 21.85 7.79 -15.22
C GLN A 99 21.09 6.46 -15.04
N SER A 100 21.78 5.32 -15.14
CA SER A 100 21.19 3.99 -14.95
C SER A 100 20.65 3.79 -13.53
N LEU A 101 21.38 4.28 -12.52
CA LEU A 101 20.98 4.27 -11.12
C LEU A 101 19.85 5.27 -10.86
N SER A 102 19.95 6.49 -11.41
CA SER A 102 18.90 7.52 -11.29
C SER A 102 17.56 7.01 -11.80
N ARG A 103 17.54 6.40 -12.99
CA ARG A 103 16.32 5.81 -13.57
C ARG A 103 15.71 4.72 -12.69
N LYS A 104 16.53 3.81 -12.13
CA LYS A 104 16.06 2.76 -11.22
C LYS A 104 15.55 3.34 -9.89
N LEU A 105 16.20 4.35 -9.33
CA LEU A 105 15.74 5.02 -8.10
C LEU A 105 14.42 5.77 -8.28
N VAL A 106 14.28 6.53 -9.39
CA VAL A 106 13.01 7.18 -9.74
C VAL A 106 11.89 6.17 -9.85
N HIS A 107 12.17 5.02 -10.48
CA HIS A 107 11.20 3.95 -10.63
C HIS A 107 10.78 3.37 -9.26
N ILE A 108 11.74 2.92 -8.43
CA ILE A 108 11.48 2.39 -7.07
C ILE A 108 10.65 3.38 -6.25
N LEU A 109 11.10 4.63 -6.18
CA LEU A 109 10.48 5.65 -5.33
C LEU A 109 9.13 6.10 -5.87
N SER A 110 8.98 6.28 -7.17
CA SER A 110 7.70 6.70 -7.75
C SER A 110 6.59 5.69 -7.49
N GLY A 111 6.86 4.39 -7.62
CA GLY A 111 5.86 3.35 -7.39
C GLY A 111 5.51 3.18 -5.91
N LEU A 112 6.52 3.16 -5.04
CA LEU A 112 6.30 3.04 -3.59
C LEU A 112 5.60 4.27 -3.02
N LEU A 113 5.99 5.49 -3.43
CA LEU A 113 5.30 6.71 -3.01
C LEU A 113 3.89 6.79 -3.59
N PHE A 114 3.69 6.39 -4.85
CA PHE A 114 2.34 6.32 -5.43
C PHE A 114 1.44 5.39 -4.61
N ALA A 115 1.91 4.19 -4.29
CA ALA A 115 1.20 3.27 -3.41
C ALA A 115 1.01 3.87 -2.01
N ALA A 116 2.00 4.54 -1.43
CA ALA A 116 1.86 5.18 -0.11
C ALA A 116 0.85 6.34 -0.11
N CYS A 117 0.56 6.96 -1.26
CA CYS A 117 -0.38 8.07 -1.39
C CYS A 117 -1.85 7.65 -1.58
N TRP A 118 -2.18 6.37 -1.83
CA TRP A 118 -3.59 5.97 -1.99
C TRP A 118 -4.51 6.34 -0.81
N PRO A 119 -4.03 6.36 0.46
CA PRO A 119 -4.83 6.81 1.59
C PRO A 119 -5.24 8.29 1.59
N ILE A 120 -4.59 9.15 0.79
CA ILE A 120 -4.90 10.58 0.71
C ILE A 120 -6.23 10.82 -0.02
N PHE A 121 -6.60 9.90 -0.92
CA PHE A 121 -7.85 9.96 -1.66
C PHE A 121 -9.06 9.66 -0.75
N SER A 122 -10.22 10.18 -1.13
CA SER A 122 -11.47 10.03 -0.41
C SER A 122 -11.91 8.56 -0.30
N THR A 123 -12.87 8.27 0.59
CA THR A 123 -13.47 6.93 0.75
C THR A 123 -14.41 6.51 -0.39
N SER A 124 -14.60 7.37 -1.39
CA SER A 124 -15.46 7.11 -2.53
C SER A 124 -14.92 5.99 -3.41
N THR A 125 -15.81 5.17 -4.00
CA THR A 125 -15.45 4.19 -5.03
C THR A 125 -14.82 4.84 -6.26
N GLN A 126 -15.07 6.14 -6.48
CA GLN A 126 -14.48 6.89 -7.60
C GLN A 126 -13.01 7.26 -7.39
N ALA A 127 -12.51 7.22 -6.15
CA ALA A 127 -11.15 7.59 -5.78
C ALA A 127 -10.08 6.82 -6.56
N ARG A 128 -10.32 5.53 -6.84
CA ARG A 128 -9.41 4.68 -7.64
C ARG A 128 -9.20 5.20 -9.05
N TYR A 129 -10.24 5.77 -9.67
CA TYR A 129 -10.13 6.34 -11.02
C TYR A 129 -9.30 7.61 -10.99
N PHE A 130 -9.52 8.49 -10.01
CA PHE A 130 -8.70 9.69 -9.80
C PHE A 130 -7.23 9.34 -9.56
N ALA A 131 -6.95 8.36 -8.71
CA ALA A 131 -5.58 7.91 -8.49
C ALA A 131 -4.94 7.31 -9.74
N SER A 132 -5.71 6.56 -10.56
CA SER A 132 -5.21 6.01 -11.83
C SER A 132 -4.88 7.08 -12.87
N VAL A 133 -5.42 8.30 -12.76
CA VAL A 133 -5.05 9.42 -13.64
C VAL A 133 -3.56 9.74 -13.51
N VAL A 134 -2.98 9.60 -12.31
CA VAL A 134 -1.56 9.90 -12.07
C VAL A 134 -0.64 9.06 -12.96
N PRO A 135 -0.65 7.71 -12.89
CA PRO A 135 0.13 6.89 -13.79
C PRO A 135 -0.39 6.95 -15.23
N LEU A 136 -1.68 7.22 -15.48
CA LEU A 136 -2.20 7.39 -16.84
C LEU A 136 -1.57 8.59 -17.57
N VAL A 137 -1.43 9.74 -16.90
CA VAL A 137 -0.73 10.90 -17.47
C VAL A 137 0.72 10.54 -17.81
N ASN A 138 1.40 9.78 -16.95
CA ASN A 138 2.74 9.29 -17.22
C ASN A 138 2.76 8.28 -18.39
N CYS A 139 1.75 7.41 -18.50
CA CYS A 139 1.60 6.46 -19.60
C CYS A 139 1.47 7.20 -20.94
N LEU A 140 0.55 8.16 -21.02
CA LEU A 140 0.36 8.99 -22.21
C LEU A 140 1.64 9.74 -22.57
N ARG A 141 2.34 10.29 -21.57
CA ARG A 141 3.64 10.95 -21.77
C ARG A 141 4.68 10.01 -22.38
N LEU A 142 4.81 8.78 -21.85
CA LEU A 142 5.73 7.78 -22.39
C LEU A 142 5.35 7.34 -23.80
N ILE A 143 4.06 7.22 -24.12
CA ILE A 143 3.57 6.89 -25.46
C ILE A 143 3.90 8.02 -26.44
N VAL A 144 3.58 9.27 -26.09
CA VAL A 144 3.81 10.44 -26.95
C VAL A 144 5.29 10.62 -27.26
N HIS A 145 6.15 10.52 -26.24
CA HIS A 145 7.60 10.62 -26.44
C HIS A 145 8.20 9.36 -27.07
N GLY A 146 7.66 8.17 -26.76
CA GLY A 146 8.14 6.89 -27.28
C GLY A 146 7.86 6.66 -28.76
N PHE A 147 6.75 7.22 -29.27
CA PHE A 147 6.46 7.28 -30.70
C PHE A 147 7.07 8.51 -31.40
N SER A 148 7.90 9.31 -30.70
CA SER A 148 8.45 10.58 -31.21
C SER A 148 7.41 11.55 -31.77
N LEU A 149 6.16 11.49 -31.29
CA LEU A 149 5.10 12.42 -31.70
C LEU A 149 5.38 13.84 -31.19
N VAL A 150 6.16 13.96 -30.10
CA VAL A 150 6.76 15.20 -29.60
C VAL A 150 8.20 14.91 -29.20
N THR A 151 9.16 15.46 -29.95
CA THR A 151 10.59 15.37 -29.67
C THR A 151 10.96 16.28 -28.51
N ASP A 152 11.13 15.69 -27.32
CA ASP A 152 11.76 16.34 -26.18
C ASP A 152 13.08 15.58 -25.88
N GLU A 153 14.17 16.06 -26.47
CA GLU A 153 15.47 15.40 -26.44
C GLU A 153 16.00 15.16 -25.03
N GLY A 154 15.65 16.04 -24.07
CA GLY A 154 16.04 15.90 -22.67
C GLY A 154 15.39 14.71 -21.97
N LEU A 155 14.15 14.37 -22.35
CA LEU A 155 13.45 13.23 -21.76
C LEU A 155 13.86 11.90 -22.38
N ILE A 156 14.03 11.88 -23.69
CA ILE A 156 14.48 10.70 -24.42
C ILE A 156 15.87 10.33 -23.91
N LYS A 157 16.75 11.32 -23.74
CA LYS A 157 18.10 11.09 -23.25
C LYS A 157 18.15 10.64 -21.79
N SER A 158 17.26 11.09 -20.90
CA SER A 158 17.29 10.73 -19.47
C SER A 158 16.70 9.34 -19.18
N VAL A 159 15.70 8.91 -19.95
CA VAL A 159 14.95 7.67 -19.67
C VAL A 159 15.42 6.48 -20.52
N THR A 160 15.99 6.70 -21.70
CA THR A 160 16.50 5.63 -22.58
C THR A 160 17.99 5.36 -22.36
N ARG A 161 18.43 4.13 -22.64
CA ARG A 161 19.82 3.66 -22.52
C ARG A 161 20.64 3.98 -23.77
N GLU A 162 20.01 4.02 -24.94
CA GLU A 162 20.68 4.27 -26.24
C GLU A 162 20.17 5.53 -26.97
N GLY A 163 19.29 6.34 -26.37
CA GLY A 163 18.67 7.48 -27.04
C GLY A 163 17.54 7.11 -27.99
N ASN A 164 17.10 5.82 -28.01
CA ASN A 164 16.01 5.35 -28.85
C ASN A 164 14.65 5.49 -28.13
N PRO A 165 13.71 6.31 -28.63
CA PRO A 165 12.36 6.49 -28.10
C PRO A 165 11.60 5.18 -27.84
N GLN A 166 11.85 4.15 -28.65
CA GLN A 166 11.14 2.87 -28.53
C GLN A 166 11.49 2.09 -27.26
N GLU A 167 12.62 2.37 -26.61
CA GLU A 167 12.94 1.77 -25.30
C GLU A 167 11.99 2.26 -24.19
N LEU A 168 11.40 3.45 -24.36
CA LEU A 168 10.37 3.98 -23.45
C LEU A 168 9.11 3.11 -23.46
N LEU A 169 8.83 2.45 -24.59
CA LEU A 169 7.65 1.60 -24.81
C LEU A 169 7.82 0.17 -24.28
N ARG A 170 8.97 -0.18 -23.68
CA ARG A 170 9.21 -1.49 -23.04
C ARG A 170 9.06 -1.37 -21.52
N GLY A 171 10.15 -1.53 -20.77
CA GLY A 171 10.14 -1.56 -19.30
C GLY A 171 9.36 -0.42 -18.63
N PRO A 172 9.59 0.86 -18.97
CA PRO A 172 8.86 1.97 -18.36
C PRO A 172 7.36 1.95 -18.63
N LEU A 173 6.92 1.56 -19.82
CA LEU A 173 5.50 1.48 -20.17
C LEU A 173 4.82 0.34 -19.41
N TYR A 174 5.40 -0.86 -19.42
CA TYR A 174 4.86 -2.02 -18.71
C TYR A 174 4.68 -1.75 -17.22
N TYR A 175 5.67 -1.10 -16.62
CA TYR A 175 5.61 -0.69 -15.24
C TYR A 175 4.39 0.22 -14.93
N VAL A 176 4.19 1.25 -15.75
CA VAL A 176 3.08 2.19 -15.56
C VAL A 176 1.73 1.49 -15.79
N LEU A 177 1.66 0.55 -16.73
CA LEU A 177 0.45 -0.26 -16.94
C LEU A 177 0.12 -1.13 -15.71
N ILE A 178 1.13 -1.72 -15.06
CA ILE A 178 0.93 -2.46 -13.80
C ILE A 178 0.46 -1.52 -12.68
N LEU A 179 1.00 -0.30 -12.57
CA LEU A 179 0.52 0.68 -11.59
C LEU A 179 -0.96 1.03 -11.79
N ILE A 180 -1.38 1.25 -13.05
CA ILE A 180 -2.78 1.51 -13.40
C ILE A 180 -3.64 0.29 -13.06
N PHE A 181 -3.21 -0.91 -13.44
CA PHE A 181 -3.95 -2.14 -13.20
C PHE A 181 -4.13 -2.41 -11.70
N CYS A 182 -3.07 -2.29 -10.89
CA CYS A 182 -3.16 -2.36 -9.43
C CYS A 182 -4.13 -1.33 -8.88
N ALA A 183 -4.04 -0.06 -9.30
CA ALA A 183 -4.93 0.98 -8.80
C ALA A 183 -6.40 0.69 -9.12
N LEU A 184 -6.71 0.13 -10.29
CA LEU A 184 -8.09 -0.13 -10.70
C LEU A 184 -8.66 -1.45 -10.12
N ALA A 185 -7.87 -2.52 -10.13
CA ALA A 185 -8.31 -3.87 -9.78
C ALA A 185 -8.02 -4.25 -8.31
N PHE A 186 -6.87 -3.83 -7.78
CA PHE A 186 -6.40 -4.15 -6.43
C PHE A 186 -6.13 -2.87 -5.64
N TRP A 187 -7.20 -2.11 -5.41
CA TRP A 187 -7.16 -0.84 -4.69
C TRP A 187 -6.70 -1.02 -3.23
N ARG A 188 -6.59 0.08 -2.49
CA ARG A 188 -6.01 0.13 -1.14
C ARG A 188 -6.62 -0.81 -0.10
N GLU A 189 -7.84 -1.33 -0.33
CA GLU A 189 -8.45 -2.34 0.54
C GLU A 189 -7.95 -3.77 0.25
N SER A 190 -7.10 -3.94 -0.77
CA SER A 190 -6.54 -5.23 -1.20
C SER A 190 -5.05 -5.36 -0.84
N PRO A 191 -4.68 -6.29 0.07
CA PRO A 191 -3.28 -6.63 0.32
C PRO A 191 -2.52 -7.05 -0.93
N THR A 192 -3.21 -7.67 -1.90
CA THR A 192 -2.64 -8.15 -3.16
C THR A 192 -2.01 -7.04 -3.99
N GLY A 193 -2.71 -5.92 -4.15
CA GLY A 193 -2.18 -4.77 -4.91
C GLY A 193 -0.96 -4.18 -4.24
N VAL A 194 -1.02 -4.02 -2.93
CA VAL A 194 0.08 -3.47 -2.11
C VAL A 194 1.32 -4.35 -2.20
N ILE A 195 1.19 -5.67 -2.02
CA ILE A 195 2.32 -6.62 -2.11
C ILE A 195 2.88 -6.64 -3.53
N SER A 196 2.02 -6.68 -4.55
CA SER A 196 2.48 -6.71 -5.94
C SER A 196 3.29 -5.47 -6.31
N LEU A 197 2.84 -4.29 -5.90
CA LEU A 197 3.59 -3.06 -6.14
C LEU A 197 4.88 -3.01 -5.32
N ALA A 198 4.87 -3.48 -4.08
CA ALA A 198 6.08 -3.57 -3.26
C ALA A 198 7.12 -4.54 -3.85
N MET A 199 6.70 -5.69 -4.37
CA MET A 199 7.60 -6.66 -5.00
C MET A 199 8.19 -6.15 -6.31
N MET A 200 7.39 -5.52 -7.17
CA MET A 200 7.87 -4.93 -8.42
C MET A 200 8.74 -3.68 -8.17
N CYS A 201 8.22 -2.69 -7.45
CA CYS A 201 8.91 -1.40 -7.29
C CYS A 201 10.09 -1.53 -6.32
N GLY A 202 9.88 -2.19 -5.18
CA GLY A 202 10.88 -2.33 -4.13
C GLY A 202 11.79 -3.53 -4.35
N GLY A 203 11.20 -4.73 -4.46
CA GLY A 203 11.94 -5.98 -4.64
C GLY A 203 12.84 -5.95 -5.88
N ASP A 204 12.23 -5.95 -7.08
CA ASP A 204 12.98 -6.02 -8.35
C ASP A 204 13.89 -4.80 -8.51
N GLY A 205 13.36 -3.61 -8.22
CA GLY A 205 14.13 -2.38 -8.33
C GLY A 205 15.43 -2.40 -7.50
N VAL A 206 15.37 -2.83 -6.23
CA VAL A 206 16.57 -2.92 -5.37
C VAL A 206 17.45 -4.11 -5.77
N ALA A 207 16.86 -5.24 -6.18
CA ALA A 207 17.58 -6.41 -6.66
C ALA A 207 18.47 -6.11 -7.88
N ASP A 208 17.99 -5.31 -8.82
CA ASP A 208 18.78 -4.87 -9.98
C ASP A 208 19.97 -3.99 -9.54
N ILE A 209 19.77 -3.06 -8.59
CA ILE A 209 20.84 -2.20 -8.06
C ILE A 209 21.92 -3.04 -7.36
N ILE A 210 21.52 -3.91 -6.44
CA ILE A 210 22.45 -4.77 -5.67
C ILE A 210 23.10 -5.80 -6.59
N GLY A 211 22.33 -6.40 -7.50
CA GLY A 211 22.81 -7.39 -8.45
C GLY A 211 23.87 -6.85 -9.41
N ARG A 212 23.76 -5.59 -9.84
CA ARG A 212 24.79 -4.94 -10.66
C ARG A 212 26.02 -4.54 -9.87
N ARG A 213 25.85 -4.08 -8.63
CA ARG A 213 26.96 -3.56 -7.80
C ARG A 213 27.77 -4.64 -7.09
N PHE A 214 27.11 -5.70 -6.63
CA PHE A 214 27.69 -6.75 -5.77
C PHE A 214 27.50 -8.17 -6.32
N GLY A 215 26.85 -8.34 -7.48
CA GLY A 215 26.50 -9.64 -8.06
C GLY A 215 27.62 -10.32 -8.84
N SER A 216 28.76 -10.55 -8.20
CA SER A 216 29.92 -11.25 -8.78
C SER A 216 29.62 -12.73 -9.05
N MET A 217 28.89 -13.39 -8.15
CA MET A 217 28.51 -14.80 -8.30
C MET A 217 27.18 -14.92 -9.06
N LYS A 218 27.25 -15.45 -10.28
CA LYS A 218 26.08 -15.68 -11.15
C LYS A 218 25.31 -16.93 -10.76
N LEU A 219 24.03 -16.99 -11.16
CA LEU A 219 23.24 -18.20 -10.98
C LEU A 219 23.68 -19.27 -12.00
N PRO A 220 23.71 -20.55 -11.61
CA PRO A 220 24.20 -21.62 -12.49
C PRO A 220 23.36 -21.78 -13.76
N TYR A 221 22.07 -21.47 -13.70
CA TYR A 221 21.11 -21.58 -14.80
C TYR A 221 20.79 -20.23 -15.49
N ASN A 222 21.27 -19.10 -14.96
CA ASN A 222 21.03 -17.78 -15.54
C ASN A 222 22.22 -16.85 -15.28
N GLN A 223 23.03 -16.62 -16.31
CA GLN A 223 24.25 -15.81 -16.22
C GLN A 223 23.98 -14.30 -16.14
N HIS A 224 22.77 -13.86 -16.50
CA HIS A 224 22.36 -12.46 -16.40
C HIS A 224 21.95 -12.06 -14.97
N LYS A 225 21.58 -13.04 -14.14
CA LYS A 225 21.16 -12.85 -12.76
C LYS A 225 22.24 -13.32 -11.78
N SER A 226 22.22 -12.79 -10.56
CA SER A 226 23.24 -13.07 -9.54
C SER A 226 22.61 -13.48 -8.22
N TRP A 227 23.34 -14.26 -7.43
CA TRP A 227 22.92 -14.64 -6.09
C TRP A 227 22.65 -13.43 -5.20
N ALA A 228 23.51 -12.41 -5.28
CA ALA A 228 23.32 -11.16 -4.54
C ALA A 228 22.00 -10.46 -4.93
N GLY A 229 21.68 -10.42 -6.22
CA GLY A 229 20.42 -9.86 -6.71
C GLY A 229 19.21 -10.66 -6.22
N SER A 230 19.22 -12.00 -6.32
CA SER A 230 18.11 -12.84 -5.87
C SER A 230 17.90 -12.79 -4.35
N ILE A 231 18.98 -12.78 -3.56
CA ILE A 231 18.87 -12.61 -2.09
C ILE A 231 18.29 -11.23 -1.77
N SER A 232 18.72 -10.18 -2.49
CA SER A 232 18.16 -8.84 -2.34
C SER A 232 16.69 -8.78 -2.72
N MET A 233 16.27 -9.42 -3.82
CA MET A 233 14.88 -9.49 -4.27
C MET A 233 13.99 -10.04 -3.16
N PHE A 234 14.39 -11.18 -2.59
CA PHE A 234 13.66 -11.84 -1.50
C PHE A 234 13.58 -10.96 -0.26
N ILE A 235 14.71 -10.49 0.26
CA ILE A 235 14.76 -9.73 1.53
C ILE A 235 14.08 -8.37 1.39
N CYS A 236 14.46 -7.58 0.39
CA CYS A 236 13.91 -6.23 0.21
C CYS A 236 12.44 -6.29 -0.19
N GLY A 237 12.06 -7.20 -1.09
CA GLY A 237 10.66 -7.41 -1.47
C GLY A 237 9.79 -7.80 -0.27
N PHE A 238 10.26 -8.73 0.56
CA PHE A 238 9.58 -9.14 1.80
C PHE A 238 9.44 -7.98 2.79
N LEU A 239 10.53 -7.28 3.12
CA LEU A 239 10.53 -6.21 4.11
C LEU A 239 9.67 -5.02 3.67
N ILE A 240 9.78 -4.60 2.40
CA ILE A 240 8.99 -3.50 1.85
C ILE A 240 7.51 -3.88 1.80
N SER A 241 7.18 -5.12 1.39
CA SER A 241 5.80 -5.61 1.38
C SER A 241 5.19 -5.62 2.79
N ILE A 242 5.90 -6.14 3.79
CA ILE A 242 5.44 -6.11 5.18
C ILE A 242 5.28 -4.68 5.69
N GLY A 243 6.26 -3.81 5.42
CA GLY A 243 6.21 -2.41 5.83
C GLY A 243 5.01 -1.68 5.25
N MET A 244 4.71 -1.91 3.97
CA MET A 244 3.53 -1.35 3.30
C MET A 244 2.24 -1.93 3.86
N LEU A 245 2.13 -3.25 4.07
CA LEU A 245 0.96 -3.85 4.69
C LEU A 245 0.71 -3.31 6.11
N TYR A 246 1.77 -3.11 6.89
CA TYR A 246 1.69 -2.49 8.21
C TYR A 246 1.19 -1.06 8.13
N TYR A 247 1.72 -0.27 7.20
CA TYR A 247 1.25 1.10 6.95
C TYR A 247 -0.27 1.15 6.68
N TYR A 248 -0.77 0.28 5.80
CA TYR A 248 -2.20 0.20 5.48
C TYR A 248 -3.06 -0.35 6.62
N SER A 249 -2.54 -1.34 7.36
CA SER A 249 -3.24 -1.91 8.50
C SER A 249 -3.35 -0.92 9.67
N ALA A 250 -2.30 -0.13 9.92
CA ALA A 250 -2.31 0.93 10.93
C ALA A 250 -3.31 2.05 10.61
N LEU A 251 -3.59 2.29 9.32
CA LEU A 251 -4.63 3.22 8.85
C LEU A 251 -6.03 2.60 8.84
N GLY A 252 -6.17 1.31 9.18
CA GLY A 252 -7.45 0.62 9.28
C GLY A 252 -8.05 0.13 7.97
N TYR A 253 -7.29 0.08 6.87
CA TYR A 253 -7.79 -0.39 5.57
C TYR A 253 -8.08 -1.90 5.54
N PHE A 254 -7.28 -2.68 6.27
CA PHE A 254 -7.50 -4.12 6.44
C PHE A 254 -6.86 -4.62 7.74
N GLN A 255 -7.45 -5.67 8.30
CA GLN A 255 -6.92 -6.39 9.45
C GLN A 255 -6.24 -7.67 8.98
N LEU A 256 -5.02 -7.89 9.45
CA LEU A 256 -4.23 -9.06 9.10
C LEU A 256 -3.87 -9.82 10.38
N ASP A 257 -4.01 -11.14 10.33
CA ASP A 257 -3.27 -11.99 11.25
C ASP A 257 -1.80 -11.94 10.85
N TRP A 258 -0.98 -11.30 11.69
CA TRP A 258 0.42 -11.06 11.39
C TRP A 258 1.22 -12.34 11.18
N THR A 259 0.91 -13.42 11.91
CA THR A 259 1.61 -14.69 11.76
C THR A 259 1.40 -15.27 10.36
N TRP A 260 0.15 -15.29 9.89
CA TRP A 260 -0.16 -15.72 8.53
C TRP A 260 0.33 -14.73 7.48
N ALA A 261 0.24 -13.43 7.73
CA ALA A 261 0.70 -12.41 6.80
C ALA A 261 2.20 -12.55 6.51
N PHE A 262 3.03 -12.74 7.54
CA PHE A 262 4.46 -12.99 7.36
C PHE A 262 4.73 -14.22 6.50
N GLN A 263 4.06 -15.34 6.77
CA GLN A 263 4.25 -16.57 5.98
C GLN A 263 3.79 -16.40 4.53
N ARG A 264 2.65 -15.76 4.31
CA ARG A 264 2.10 -15.51 2.96
C ARG A 264 2.98 -14.55 2.16
N VAL A 265 3.45 -13.46 2.75
CA VAL A 265 4.38 -12.53 2.08
C VAL A 265 5.72 -13.20 1.82
N ALA A 266 6.24 -14.03 2.73
CA ALA A 266 7.45 -14.79 2.48
C ALA A 266 7.28 -15.76 1.30
N LEU A 267 6.13 -16.43 1.18
CA LEU A 267 5.81 -17.28 0.04
C LEU A 267 5.76 -16.46 -1.26
N VAL A 268 5.06 -15.32 -1.27
CA VAL A 268 4.99 -14.43 -2.44
C VAL A 268 6.39 -13.97 -2.86
N ALA A 269 7.20 -13.48 -1.90
CA ALA A 269 8.55 -13.02 -2.17
C ALA A 269 9.45 -14.14 -2.70
N LEU A 270 9.33 -15.36 -2.15
CA LEU A 270 10.08 -16.52 -2.62
C LEU A 270 9.71 -16.87 -4.06
N VAL A 271 8.41 -17.00 -4.37
CA VAL A 271 7.97 -17.37 -5.72
C VAL A 271 8.34 -16.29 -6.73
N ALA A 272 8.15 -15.01 -6.40
CA ALA A 272 8.59 -13.90 -7.25
C ALA A 272 10.11 -13.92 -7.47
N THR A 273 10.92 -14.18 -6.44
CA THR A 273 12.38 -14.31 -6.57
C THR A 273 12.78 -15.48 -7.46
N VAL A 274 12.09 -16.62 -7.35
CA VAL A 274 12.34 -17.77 -8.23
C VAL A 274 12.04 -17.40 -9.67
N VAL A 275 10.86 -16.83 -9.95
CA VAL A 275 10.48 -16.41 -11.31
C VAL A 275 11.45 -15.40 -11.90
N GLU A 276 11.84 -14.41 -11.11
CA GLU A 276 12.84 -13.39 -11.45
C GLU A 276 14.22 -13.99 -11.75
N SER A 277 14.55 -15.13 -11.12
CA SER A 277 15.82 -15.80 -11.34
C SER A 277 15.86 -16.61 -12.65
N LEU A 278 14.71 -16.99 -13.18
CA LEU A 278 14.62 -17.86 -14.37
C LEU A 278 15.06 -17.11 -15.64
N PRO A 279 15.61 -17.82 -16.64
CA PRO A 279 16.00 -17.22 -17.92
C PRO A 279 14.79 -16.99 -18.84
N ILE A 280 13.67 -16.50 -18.30
CA ILE A 280 12.43 -16.19 -19.04
C ILE A 280 12.40 -14.71 -19.46
N THR A 281 13.22 -13.88 -18.81
CA THR A 281 13.33 -12.43 -19.03
C THR A 281 13.63 -12.02 -20.48
N GLU A 282 14.25 -12.91 -21.27
CA GLU A 282 14.52 -12.62 -22.69
C GLU A 282 13.25 -12.58 -23.55
N ILE A 283 12.16 -13.20 -23.09
CA ILE A 283 10.88 -13.29 -23.79
C ILE A 283 9.83 -12.34 -23.17
N VAL A 284 9.81 -12.22 -21.85
CA VAL A 284 8.85 -11.37 -21.11
C VAL A 284 9.60 -10.54 -20.05
N ASP A 285 9.41 -9.23 -20.09
CA ASP A 285 10.08 -8.28 -19.17
C ASP A 285 9.75 -8.57 -17.70
N ASP A 286 10.76 -8.50 -16.82
CA ASP A 286 10.62 -8.71 -15.37
C ASP A 286 9.59 -7.76 -14.73
N ASN A 287 9.43 -6.56 -15.31
CA ASN A 287 8.41 -5.58 -14.90
C ASN A 287 6.97 -6.06 -15.15
N ILE A 288 6.76 -7.18 -15.85
CA ILE A 288 5.46 -7.84 -16.02
C ILE A 288 5.41 -9.12 -15.19
N THR A 289 6.43 -9.97 -15.29
CA THR A 289 6.40 -11.32 -14.67
C THR A 289 6.34 -11.23 -13.15
N VAL A 290 7.18 -10.39 -12.53
CA VAL A 290 7.25 -10.21 -11.08
C VAL A 290 5.93 -9.75 -10.47
N PRO A 291 5.31 -8.63 -10.91
CA PRO A 291 4.04 -8.20 -10.34
C PRO A 291 2.92 -9.21 -10.60
N LEU A 292 2.81 -9.78 -11.80
CA LEU A 292 1.72 -10.72 -12.10
C LEU A 292 1.81 -11.99 -11.25
N VAL A 293 3.00 -12.56 -11.09
CA VAL A 293 3.19 -13.72 -10.20
C VAL A 293 2.92 -13.34 -8.75
N SER A 294 3.37 -12.15 -8.32
CA SER A 294 3.08 -11.66 -6.97
C SER A 294 1.59 -11.50 -6.74
N MET A 295 0.83 -10.99 -7.72
CA MET A 295 -0.63 -10.92 -7.67
C MET A 295 -1.24 -12.30 -7.55
N VAL A 296 -0.92 -13.23 -8.45
CA VAL A 296 -1.52 -14.57 -8.47
C VAL A 296 -1.25 -15.29 -7.15
N VAL A 297 0.00 -15.33 -6.69
CA VAL A 297 0.35 -16.00 -5.44
C VAL A 297 -0.30 -15.32 -4.24
N SER A 298 -0.35 -13.98 -4.24
CA SER A 298 -1.00 -13.23 -3.16
C SER A 298 -2.52 -13.44 -3.16
N MET A 299 -3.19 -13.44 -4.32
CA MET A 299 -4.62 -13.76 -4.43
C MET A 299 -4.92 -15.17 -3.91
N LEU A 300 -4.08 -16.15 -4.25
CA LEU A 300 -4.25 -17.53 -3.77
C LEU A 300 -3.98 -17.65 -2.27
N SER A 301 -3.03 -16.89 -1.74
CA SER A 301 -2.58 -16.99 -0.34
C SER A 301 -3.45 -16.18 0.62
N PHE A 302 -3.87 -14.99 0.21
CA PHE A 302 -4.75 -14.08 0.96
C PHE A 302 -6.23 -14.26 0.61
N GLY A 303 -6.53 -15.15 -0.35
CA GLY A 303 -7.86 -15.37 -0.90
C GLY A 303 -8.95 -15.43 0.15
N TYR A 304 -9.94 -14.57 -0.07
CA TYR A 304 -11.29 -14.65 0.46
C TYR A 304 -12.06 -15.80 -0.21
#